data_AF-A0A536SED3-F1
#
_entry.id   AF-A0A536SED3-F1
#
_cell.length_a   1.000
_cell.length_b   1.000
_cell.length_c   1.000
_cell.angle_alpha   90.00
_cell.angle_beta   90.00
_cell.angle_gamma   90.00
#
_symmetry.space_group_name_H-M   'P 1'
#
loop_
_entity.id
_entity.type
_entity.pdbx_description
1 polymer ?
#
loop_
_entity_poly.entity_id
_entity_poly.type
_entity_poly.pdbx_seq_one_letter_code
_entity_poly.pdbx_strand_id
1 'polypeptide(L)'
;MVSKERTEGSKKIDLEKVAQLVDALERDLAKVRSGSRDVQLLRDEVETLKNVLNSPIRRHHWVREGLHGMRKAIEAGLDTAVADGLKAGQYIAEIGRILGM
;
A
#
# COMPACT_ATOMS: atom_id res chain seq x y z
N MET A 1 2.17 28.54 21.43
CA MET A 1 1.55 28.73 20.10
C MET A 1 1.61 27.36 19.42
N VAL A 2 0.58 26.50 19.51
CA VAL A 2 -0.66 26.49 18.69
C VAL A 2 -0.27 26.67 17.21
N SER A 3 -0.30 25.64 16.36
CA SER A 3 -1.53 24.91 16.01
C SER A 3 -1.30 23.45 15.67
N LYS A 4 -2.07 22.60 16.35
CA LYS A 4 -2.42 21.26 15.93
C LYS A 4 -3.34 21.41 14.72
N GLU A 5 -2.83 21.24 13.51
CA GLU A 5 -3.66 21.13 12.31
C GLU A 5 -4.41 19.78 12.37
N ARG A 6 -5.48 19.74 13.14
CA ARG A 6 -6.59 18.83 12.89
C ARG A 6 -7.36 19.42 11.72
N THR A 7 -7.02 19.01 10.50
CA THR A 7 -7.93 19.23 9.36
C THR A 7 -9.02 18.18 9.38
N GLU A 8 -10.17 18.66 9.84
CA GLU A 8 -11.53 18.15 9.73
C GLU A 8 -11.85 17.43 8.40
N GLY A 9 -12.52 16.29 8.49
CA GLY A 9 -13.82 16.12 7.81
C GLY A 9 -13.85 15.97 6.29
N SER A 10 -13.17 14.99 5.73
CA SER A 10 -13.58 14.33 4.48
C SER A 10 -12.85 13.00 4.38
N LYS A 11 -13.41 12.01 3.68
CA LYS A 11 -12.76 10.73 3.35
C LYS A 11 -11.47 10.96 2.53
N LYS A 12 -10.46 11.60 3.10
CA LYS A 12 -9.17 11.89 2.52
C LYS A 12 -8.27 10.75 2.96
N ILE A 13 -7.77 10.01 2.00
CA ILE A 13 -6.85 8.89 2.21
C ILE A 13 -5.73 9.33 3.15
N ASP A 14 -5.57 8.63 4.28
CA ASP A 14 -4.51 8.89 5.26
C ASP A 14 -3.15 8.56 4.66
N LEU A 15 -2.49 9.53 4.05
CA LEU A 15 -1.22 9.33 3.33
C LEU A 15 -0.12 8.76 4.23
N GLU A 16 -0.10 9.13 5.52
CA GLU A 16 0.83 8.55 6.49
C GLU A 16 0.62 7.05 6.69
N LYS A 17 -0.64 6.61 6.78
CA LYS A 17 -0.96 5.18 6.87
C LYS A 17 -0.58 4.43 5.60
N VAL A 18 -0.79 5.05 4.44
CA VAL A 18 -0.35 4.47 3.17
C VAL A 18 1.16 4.29 3.17
N ALA A 19 1.93 5.31 3.55
CA ALA A 19 3.38 5.23 3.62
C ALA A 19 3.87 4.12 4.58
N GLN A 20 3.24 3.98 5.74
CA GLN A 20 3.55 2.89 6.69
C GLN A 20 3.24 1.51 6.11
N LEU A 21 2.11 1.37 5.40
CA LEU A 21 1.71 0.11 4.78
C LEU A 21 2.67 -0.28 3.65
N VAL A 22 3.05 0.69 2.81
CA VAL A 22 4.05 0.53 1.74
C VAL A 22 5.40 0.08 2.31
N ASP A 23 5.90 0.72 3.38
CA ASP A 23 7.18 0.36 4.00
C ASP A 23 7.15 -1.05 4.62
N ALA A 24 6.07 -1.39 5.31
CA ALA A 24 5.89 -2.73 5.89
C ALA A 24 5.86 -3.81 4.79
N LEU A 25 5.11 -3.55 3.71
CA LEU A 25 4.97 -4.47 2.60
C LEU A 25 6.30 -4.62 1.83
N GLU A 26 7.03 -3.52 1.59
CA GLU A 26 8.37 -3.55 1.00
C GLU A 26 9.34 -4.43 1.80
N ARG A 27 9.32 -4.32 3.14
CA ARG A 27 10.16 -5.14 4.02
C ARG A 27 9.79 -6.62 4.00
N ASP A 28 8.49 -6.94 3.95
CA ASP A 28 8.05 -8.32 3.86
C ASP A 28 8.39 -8.91 2.48
N LEU A 29 8.18 -8.16 1.40
CA LEU A 29 8.60 -8.55 0.05
C LEU A 29 10.13 -8.69 -0.08
N ALA A 30 10.90 -7.94 0.70
CA ALA A 30 12.36 -8.11 0.77
C ALA A 30 12.79 -9.44 1.39
N LYS A 31 11.96 -10.02 2.28
CA LYS A 31 12.20 -11.33 2.88
C LYS A 31 11.70 -12.48 2.00
N VAL A 32 10.69 -12.23 1.17
CA VAL A 32 10.20 -13.21 0.20
C VAL A 32 11.29 -13.45 -0.85
N ARG A 33 11.87 -14.66 -0.80
CA ARG A 33 12.85 -15.13 -1.79
C ARG A 33 12.19 -15.70 -3.04
N SER A 34 10.87 -15.89 -2.99
CA SER A 34 10.09 -16.47 -4.07
C SER A 34 10.04 -15.51 -5.26
N GLY A 35 10.68 -15.91 -6.35
CA GLY A 35 10.74 -15.17 -7.62
C GLY A 35 9.47 -15.32 -8.47
N SER A 36 8.30 -15.46 -7.86
CA SER A 36 7.05 -15.51 -8.59
C SER A 36 6.77 -14.16 -9.25
N ARG A 37 6.26 -14.21 -10.47
CA ARG A 37 5.89 -13.04 -11.28
C ARG A 37 4.96 -12.10 -10.51
N ASP A 38 4.07 -12.65 -9.68
CA ASP A 38 3.12 -11.89 -8.85
C ASP A 38 3.81 -11.09 -7.74
N VAL A 39 4.88 -11.64 -7.13
CA VAL A 39 5.69 -10.94 -6.11
C VAL A 39 6.48 -9.80 -6.76
N GLN A 40 6.99 -10.01 -7.97
CA GLN A 40 7.66 -8.95 -8.73
C GLN A 40 6.71 -7.82 -9.11
N LEU A 41 5.50 -8.15 -9.58
CA LEU A 41 4.44 -7.17 -9.83
C LEU A 41 4.09 -6.37 -8.58
N LEU A 42 4.01 -7.04 -7.43
CA LEU A 42 3.72 -6.37 -6.17
C LEU A 42 4.84 -5.42 -5.74
N ARG A 43 6.10 -5.80 -5.92
CA ARG A 43 7.25 -4.90 -5.68
C ARG A 43 7.20 -3.66 -6.57
N ASP A 44 6.87 -3.83 -7.85
CA ASP A 44 6.77 -2.73 -8.82
C ASP A 44 5.66 -1.73 -8.43
N GLU A 45 4.49 -2.24 -8.01
CA GLU A 45 3.40 -1.40 -7.51
C GLU A 45 3.74 -0.69 -6.19
N VAL A 46 4.44 -1.36 -5.28
CA VAL A 46 4.93 -0.77 -4.02
C VAL A 46 5.89 0.37 -4.29
N GLU A 47 6.84 0.18 -5.19
CA GLU A 47 7.81 1.22 -5.59
C GLU A 47 7.11 2.38 -6.30
N THR A 48 6.17 2.09 -7.20
CA THR A 48 5.37 3.10 -7.89
C THR A 48 4.56 3.94 -6.90
N LEU A 49 3.86 3.32 -5.95
CA LEU A 49 3.10 4.06 -4.94
C LEU A 49 4.01 4.87 -4.03
N LYS A 50 5.18 4.35 -3.66
CA LYS A 50 6.21 5.08 -2.89
C LYS A 50 6.70 6.31 -3.65
N ASN A 51 6.93 6.21 -4.95
CA ASN A 51 7.32 7.34 -5.80
C ASN A 51 6.21 8.38 -5.92
N VAL A 52 4.95 7.95 -6.04
CA VAL A 52 3.77 8.84 -6.03
C VAL A 52 3.63 9.57 -4.70
N LEU A 53 3.85 8.89 -3.56
CA LEU A 53 3.79 9.49 -2.23
C LEU A 53 4.92 10.50 -1.97
N ASN A 54 6.12 10.23 -2.51
CA ASN A 54 7.27 11.14 -2.43
C ASN A 54 7.19 12.30 -3.43
N SER A 55 6.31 12.24 -4.42
CA SER A 55 6.14 13.31 -5.39
C SER A 55 5.56 14.58 -4.75
N PRO A 56 6.11 15.78 -5.05
CA PRO A 56 5.61 17.05 -4.52
C PRO A 56 4.18 17.37 -4.99
N ILE A 57 3.69 16.73 -6.06
CA ILE A 57 2.34 16.88 -6.58
C ILE A 57 1.45 15.75 -6.03
N ARG A 58 1.12 15.83 -4.73
CA ARG A 58 0.32 14.82 -4.02
C ARG A 58 -1.16 14.90 -4.40
N ARG A 59 -1.54 14.28 -5.53
CA ARG A 59 -2.93 14.16 -5.95
C ARG A 59 -3.55 12.90 -5.35
N HIS A 60 -4.61 13.07 -4.55
CA HIS A 60 -5.29 11.96 -3.86
C HIS A 60 -5.79 10.85 -4.79
N HIS A 61 -6.11 11.16 -6.05
CA HIS A 61 -6.55 10.14 -7.00
C HIS A 61 -5.43 9.17 -7.38
N TRP A 62 -4.17 9.62 -7.49
CA TRP A 62 -3.05 8.73 -7.81
C TRP A 62 -2.75 7.77 -6.66
N VAL A 63 -2.86 8.26 -5.41
CA VAL A 63 -2.70 7.43 -4.21
C VAL A 63 -3.82 6.40 -4.12
N ARG A 64 -5.06 6.80 -4.44
CA ARG A 64 -6.20 5.89 -4.49
C ARG A 64 -6.02 4.79 -5.53
N GLU A 65 -5.58 5.16 -6.74
CA GLU A 65 -5.31 4.23 -7.83
C GLU A 65 -4.17 3.27 -7.45
N GLY A 66 -3.06 3.77 -6.90
CA GLY A 66 -1.95 2.90 -6.50
C GLY A 66 -2.29 2.00 -5.30
N LEU A 67 -3.13 2.43 -4.35
CA LEU A 67 -3.69 1.55 -3.32
C LEU A 67 -4.56 0.45 -3.93
N HIS A 68 -5.34 0.76 -4.96
CA HIS A 68 -6.18 -0.21 -5.66
C HIS A 68 -5.33 -1.21 -6.47
N GLY A 69 -4.29 -0.73 -7.15
CA GLY A 69 -3.29 -1.55 -7.85
C GLY A 69 -2.56 -2.48 -6.89
N MET A 70 -2.09 -1.95 -5.76
CA MET A 70 -1.45 -2.72 -4.70
C MET A 70 -2.37 -3.80 -4.14
N ARG A 71 -3.64 -3.49 -3.85
CA ARG A 71 -4.62 -4.49 -3.41
C ARG A 71 -4.73 -5.64 -4.42
N LYS A 72 -4.85 -5.33 -5.71
CA LYS A 72 -4.93 -6.34 -6.78
C LYS A 72 -3.65 -7.16 -6.89
N ALA A 73 -2.48 -6.52 -6.78
CA ALA A 73 -1.20 -7.22 -6.81
C ALA A 73 -1.02 -8.15 -5.59
N ILE A 74 -1.52 -7.76 -4.42
CA ILE A 74 -1.56 -8.63 -3.23
C ILE A 74 -2.58 -9.76 -3.42
N GLU A 75 -3.76 -9.51 -4.00
CA GLU A 75 -4.74 -10.55 -4.32
C GLU A 75 -4.20 -11.56 -5.35
N ALA A 76 -3.51 -11.09 -6.38
CA ALA A 76 -2.84 -11.96 -7.36
C ALA A 76 -1.68 -12.74 -6.72
N GLY A 77 -0.91 -12.09 -5.85
CA GLY A 77 0.16 -12.71 -5.09
C GLY A 77 -0.31 -13.61 -3.95
N LEU A 78 -1.59 -13.56 -3.54
CA LEU A 78 -2.13 -14.25 -2.36
C LEU A 78 -1.91 -15.76 -2.43
N ASP A 79 -2.07 -16.36 -3.62
CA ASP A 79 -1.87 -17.79 -3.86
C ASP A 79 -0.41 -18.22 -3.59
N THR A 80 0.55 -17.35 -3.91
CA THR A 80 1.98 -17.59 -3.65
C THR A 80 2.40 -17.13 -2.23
N ALA A 81 1.87 -16.01 -1.76
CA ALA A 81 2.29 -15.33 -0.53
C ALA A 81 1.78 -16.03 0.74
N VAL A 82 0.65 -16.76 0.66
CA VAL A 82 0.19 -17.66 1.74
C VAL A 82 1.23 -18.76 2.01
N ALA A 83 1.94 -19.23 0.99
CA ALA A 83 3.00 -20.24 1.15
C ALA A 83 4.25 -19.69 1.87
N ASP A 84 4.54 -18.40 1.73
CA ASP A 84 5.68 -17.71 2.38
C ASP A 84 5.32 -17.08 3.75
N GLY A 85 4.07 -17.24 4.23
CA GLY A 85 3.63 -16.69 5.51
C GLY A 85 3.38 -15.17 5.49
N LEU A 86 3.27 -14.56 4.31
CA LEU A 86 2.86 -13.17 4.18
C LEU A 86 1.39 -13.03 4.61
N LYS A 87 1.10 -12.10 5.52
CA LYS A 87 -0.29 -11.78 5.91
C LYS A 87 -0.98 -10.91 4.86
N ALA A 88 -0.96 -11.34 3.61
CA ALA A 88 -1.56 -10.65 2.47
C ALA A 88 -3.05 -10.30 2.71
N GLY A 89 -3.80 -11.15 3.42
CA GLY A 89 -5.17 -10.82 3.86
C GLY A 89 -5.28 -9.65 4.84
N GLN A 90 -4.30 -9.46 5.74
CA GLN A 90 -4.27 -8.32 6.66
C GLN A 90 -3.97 -7.02 5.90
N TYR A 91 -3.08 -7.07 4.92
CA TYR A 91 -2.78 -5.92 4.07
C TYR A 91 -3.98 -5.50 3.22
N ILE A 92 -4.70 -6.45 2.61
CA ILE A 92 -5.93 -6.16 1.85
C ILE A 92 -6.98 -5.50 2.75
N ALA A 93 -7.17 -5.98 3.98
CA ALA A 93 -8.12 -5.41 4.93
C ALA A 93 -7.73 -3.98 5.35
N GLU A 94 -6.45 -3.74 5.61
CA GLU A 94 -5.95 -2.42 5.97
C GLU A 94 -6.06 -1.42 4.80
N ILE A 95 -5.76 -1.86 3.57
CA ILE A 95 -5.97 -1.06 2.35
C ILE A 95 -7.47 -0.74 2.17
N GLY A 96 -8.37 -1.70 2.39
CA GLY A 96 -9.82 -1.48 2.36
C GLY A 96 -10.27 -0.42 3.37
N ARG A 97 -9.75 -0.50 4.61
CA ARG A 97 -10.01 0.48 5.67
C ARG A 97 -9.51 1.88 5.30
N ILE A 98 -8.34 1.99 4.68
CA ILE A 98 -7.77 3.27 4.19
C ILE A 98 -8.61 3.85 3.03
N LEU A 99 -9.11 2.99 2.14
CA LEU A 99 -9.99 3.37 1.03
C LEU A 99 -11.42 3.68 1.48
N GLY A 100 -11.79 3.35 2.73
CA GLY A 100 -13.11 3.58 3.29
C GLY A 100 -14.20 2.72 2.66
N MET A 101 -13.84 1.49 2.29
CA MET A 101 -14.74 0.43 1.79
C MET A 101 -15.27 -0.44 2.93
#